data_AF-A0A0F9IL41-F1
#
_entry.id   AF-A0A0F9IL41-F1
#
_cell.length_a   1.000
_cell.length_b   1.000
_cell.length_c   1.000
_cell.angle_alpha   90.00
_cell.angle_beta   90.00
_cell.angle_gamma   90.00
#
_symmetry.space_group_name_H-M   'P 1'
#
loop_
_entity.id
_entity.type
_entity.pdbx_description
1 polymer ?
#
loop_
_entity_poly.entity_id
_entity_poly.type
_entity_poly.pdbx_seq_one_letter_code
_entity_poly.pdbx_strand_id
1 'polypeptide(L)'
;MQLILNIPVANIETFKDMESIDEVVDIIEENIDKKFRHEPISKEDEFWGHRSNLQAWISHGYDTRILHRSFAFPLLKKLTKLGDSKAKKVYKSEIAYRFLTGNLNIIIFLLDGHYLNELTREELQVLFTDFDFNKILNEDYNKLLPLLTKLGGLKSSIPRKILKTQVEKLLLKENFQEIQYLIKKDYLKVFSEEELDCILEKFDFTILTKEDARDSFPLLKALADTGNKRAKEKFLVEFGNRMSNLINYGIGPRVKKKLNSIGIMKIEDLARNRVRHLINAGIGESTANKIVRTAREAYMDMHGFYEEYRLNHPIAKKYVLQGVDFHDSIILEKIQENIKWGRRDIKWVRELHDFNQFVDQYEDEDEHYRDDKIKKSIKIEYFNRLYGIFYKIDENGNVILLWFGRGNWIAELGRIPEDLMELSHLKYLCLLCDDRGFETLPNTIKSNDMFEVKTNPMEGDESKIDYEITIIRKGILDGYDNTMDFLIEEAFKRYS
;
A
#
# COMPACT_ATOMS: atom_id res chain seq x y z
N MET A 1 45.82 -10.99 -1.47
CA MET A 1 45.41 -9.70 -0.87
C MET A 1 46.70 -8.96 -0.71
N GLN A 2 46.96 -8.03 -1.62
CA GLN A 2 48.31 -7.52 -1.85
C GLN A 2 48.81 -6.74 -0.62
N LEU A 3 50.09 -6.85 -0.29
CA LEU A 3 50.72 -5.95 0.68
C LEU A 3 50.52 -4.52 0.18
N ILE A 4 49.69 -3.74 0.89
CA ILE A 4 49.15 -2.46 0.39
C ILE A 4 50.24 -1.36 0.41
N LEU A 5 51.28 -1.52 1.22
CA LEU A 5 52.29 -0.50 1.46
C LEU A 5 53.68 -0.98 1.07
N ASN A 6 54.16 -0.52 -0.08
CA ASN A 6 55.59 -0.45 -0.39
C ASN A 6 56.01 1.02 -0.36
N ILE A 7 56.37 1.50 0.83
CA ILE A 7 56.77 2.89 1.06
C ILE A 7 58.28 2.99 0.76
N PRO A 8 58.69 3.76 -0.26
CA PRO A 8 60.12 3.99 -0.51
C PRO A 8 60.77 4.62 0.72
N VAL A 9 61.97 4.18 1.09
CA VAL A 9 62.71 4.70 2.26
C VAL A 9 62.85 6.23 2.21
N ALA A 10 62.99 6.79 1.01
CA ALA A 10 63.07 8.24 0.77
C ALA A 10 61.82 9.01 1.22
N ASN A 11 60.68 8.34 1.36
CA ASN A 11 59.40 8.95 1.74
C ASN A 11 59.02 8.67 3.19
N ILE A 12 59.83 7.97 4.00
CA ILE A 12 59.44 7.63 5.38
C ILE A 12 59.12 8.88 6.22
N GLU A 13 59.85 9.98 6.02
CA GLU A 13 59.60 11.24 6.74
C GLU A 13 58.21 11.83 6.42
N THR A 14 57.60 11.54 5.26
CA THR A 14 56.24 12.04 4.94
C THR A 14 55.15 11.34 5.75
N PHE A 15 55.48 10.23 6.41
CA PHE A 15 54.54 9.42 7.20
C PHE A 15 54.80 9.49 8.72
N LYS A 16 55.75 10.33 9.16
CA LYS A 16 56.23 10.36 10.55
C LYS A 16 55.17 10.79 11.57
N ASP A 17 54.23 11.63 11.14
CA ASP A 17 53.16 12.16 11.98
C ASP A 17 51.85 11.37 11.85
N MET A 18 51.84 10.25 11.11
CA MET A 18 50.63 9.45 10.92
C MET A 18 50.40 8.53 12.10
N GLU A 19 49.15 8.47 12.56
CA GLU A 19 48.78 7.69 13.73
C GLU A 19 48.37 6.26 13.38
N SER A 20 48.06 5.97 12.11
CA SER A 20 47.61 4.64 11.68
C SER A 20 47.97 4.27 10.24
N ILE A 21 48.03 2.96 9.95
CA ILE A 21 48.16 2.45 8.58
C ILE A 21 46.97 2.87 7.69
N ASP A 22 45.77 3.06 8.25
CA ASP A 22 44.61 3.49 7.49
C ASP A 22 44.82 4.90 6.89
N GLU A 23 45.37 5.84 7.68
CA GLU A 23 45.72 7.19 7.20
C GLU A 23 46.77 7.16 6.09
N VAL A 24 47.77 6.29 6.22
CA VAL A 24 48.80 6.09 5.19
C VAL A 24 48.17 5.63 3.87
N VAL A 25 47.24 4.67 3.94
CA VAL A 25 46.54 4.16 2.75
C VAL A 25 45.66 5.24 2.14
N ASP A 26 44.86 5.94 2.94
CA ASP A 26 43.95 6.98 2.46
C ASP A 26 44.77 8.10 1.75
N ILE A 27 45.91 8.53 2.32
CA ILE A 27 46.80 9.54 1.70
C ILE A 27 47.46 9.02 0.42
N ILE A 28 47.90 7.76 0.39
CA ILE A 28 48.47 7.18 -0.82
C ILE A 28 47.41 7.13 -1.91
N GLU A 29 46.20 6.65 -1.62
CA GLU A 29 45.08 6.56 -2.55
C GLU A 29 44.66 7.93 -3.12
N GLU A 30 44.67 8.98 -2.29
CA GLU A 30 44.39 10.36 -2.71
C GLU A 30 45.51 10.97 -3.57
N ASN A 31 46.78 10.57 -3.34
CA ASN A 31 47.96 11.11 -4.01
C ASN A 31 48.52 10.18 -5.11
N ILE A 32 47.75 9.20 -5.60
CA ILE A 32 48.16 8.35 -6.73
C ILE A 32 48.14 9.16 -8.03
N ASP A 33 49.13 10.03 -8.17
CA ASP A 33 49.76 10.24 -9.45
C ASP A 33 50.33 8.88 -9.89
N LYS A 34 50.19 8.52 -11.17
CA LYS A 34 50.50 7.17 -11.73
C LYS A 34 51.96 6.67 -11.52
N LYS A 35 52.80 7.41 -10.79
CA LYS A 35 54.20 7.10 -10.47
C LYS A 35 54.38 6.08 -9.34
N PHE A 36 53.38 5.82 -8.49
CA PHE A 36 53.41 4.71 -7.51
C PHE A 36 52.91 3.40 -8.10
N ARG A 37 53.25 3.09 -9.37
CA ARG A 37 53.08 1.72 -9.86
C ARG A 37 54.11 0.86 -9.13
N HIS A 38 53.66 0.21 -8.06
CA HIS A 38 54.47 -0.73 -7.31
C HIS A 38 55.07 -1.75 -8.27
N GLU A 39 56.39 -1.93 -8.19
CA GLU A 39 57.01 -3.12 -8.75
C GLU A 39 56.31 -4.34 -8.13
N PRO A 40 56.01 -5.39 -8.92
CA PRO A 40 55.35 -6.58 -8.40
C PRO A 40 56.21 -7.19 -7.30
N ILE A 41 55.68 -7.22 -6.08
CA ILE A 41 56.30 -7.94 -4.96
C ILE A 41 56.19 -9.44 -5.25
N SER A 42 57.23 -10.22 -4.96
CA SER A 42 57.15 -11.66 -5.11
C SER A 42 56.12 -12.25 -4.13
N LYS A 43 55.47 -13.36 -4.48
CA LYS A 43 54.49 -14.01 -3.58
C LYS A 43 55.11 -14.41 -2.23
N GLU A 44 56.40 -14.74 -2.24
CA GLU A 44 57.15 -15.09 -1.04
C GLU A 44 57.36 -13.87 -0.13
N ASP A 45 57.81 -12.74 -0.70
CA ASP A 45 57.98 -11.49 0.06
C ASP A 45 56.65 -10.96 0.59
N GLU A 46 55.57 -11.07 -0.19
CA GLU A 46 54.22 -10.72 0.25
C GLU A 46 53.80 -11.57 1.46
N PHE A 47 54.06 -12.89 1.41
CA PHE A 47 53.78 -13.80 2.52
C PHE A 47 54.56 -13.43 3.78
N TRP A 48 55.86 -13.15 3.66
CA TRP A 48 56.71 -12.73 4.78
C TRP A 48 56.31 -11.38 5.35
N GLY A 49 55.90 -10.43 4.50
CA GLY A 49 55.36 -9.15 4.92
C GLY A 49 54.09 -9.33 5.77
N HIS A 50 53.12 -10.11 5.29
CA HIS A 50 51.89 -10.39 6.04
C HIS A 50 52.16 -11.10 7.37
N ARG A 51 53.06 -12.10 7.38
CA ARG A 51 53.44 -12.81 8.61
C ARG A 51 54.07 -11.86 9.63
N SER A 52 54.95 -10.96 9.18
CA SER A 52 55.63 -9.99 10.05
C SER A 52 54.64 -8.97 10.62
N ASN A 53 53.70 -8.48 9.80
CA ASN A 53 52.64 -7.57 10.24
C ASN A 53 51.75 -8.22 11.32
N LEU A 54 51.33 -9.49 11.12
CA LEU A 54 50.54 -10.23 12.11
C LEU A 54 51.33 -10.48 13.39
N GLN A 55 52.62 -10.82 13.29
CA GLN A 55 53.49 -11.01 14.45
C GLN A 55 53.64 -9.71 15.25
N ALA A 56 53.90 -8.58 14.57
CA ALA A 56 53.99 -7.27 15.19
C ALA A 56 52.67 -6.89 15.87
N TRP A 57 51.54 -7.12 15.21
CA TRP A 57 50.21 -6.86 15.75
C TRP A 57 49.94 -7.64 17.04
N ILE A 58 50.25 -8.95 17.08
CA ILE A 58 50.11 -9.77 18.29
C ILE A 58 51.06 -9.28 19.40
N SER A 59 52.33 -9.01 19.06
CA SER A 59 53.35 -8.56 20.02
C SER A 59 53.00 -7.22 20.67
N HIS A 60 52.33 -6.32 19.95
CA HIS A 60 51.85 -5.03 20.46
C HIS A 60 50.43 -5.11 21.03
N GLY A 61 49.96 -6.31 21.35
CA GLY A 61 48.70 -6.50 22.04
C GLY A 61 47.47 -6.13 21.23
N TYR A 62 47.49 -6.45 19.94
CA TYR A 62 46.42 -6.22 18.99
C TYR A 62 46.17 -4.77 18.62
N ASP A 63 47.19 -3.91 18.72
CA ASP A 63 47.12 -2.50 18.31
C ASP A 63 46.65 -2.35 16.86
N THR A 64 45.45 -1.81 16.69
CA THR A 64 44.74 -1.68 15.41
C THR A 64 45.40 -0.68 14.46
N ARG A 65 46.37 0.10 14.93
CA ARG A 65 47.17 1.00 14.10
C ARG A 65 48.22 0.24 13.25
N ILE A 66 48.56 -0.99 13.65
CA ILE A 66 49.60 -1.84 13.02
C ILE A 66 49.04 -2.70 11.86
N LEU A 67 47.74 -2.90 11.79
CA LEU A 67 47.09 -3.60 10.68
C LEU A 67 46.01 -2.72 10.09
N HIS A 68 45.91 -2.70 8.76
CA HIS A 68 44.82 -2.02 8.08
C HIS A 68 43.44 -2.49 8.59
N ARG A 69 42.46 -1.57 8.70
CA ARG A 69 41.13 -1.80 9.26
C ARG A 69 40.40 -3.01 8.69
N SER A 70 40.59 -3.29 7.40
CA SER A 70 39.98 -4.44 6.73
C SER A 70 40.42 -5.80 7.28
N PHE A 71 41.54 -5.85 8.03
CA PHE A 71 42.04 -7.06 8.68
C PHE A 71 41.92 -7.00 10.20
N ALA A 72 42.31 -5.89 10.81
CA ALA A 72 42.36 -5.75 12.26
C ALA A 72 40.99 -6.07 12.90
N PHE A 73 39.92 -5.47 12.38
CA PHE A 73 38.56 -5.65 12.90
C PHE A 73 38.04 -7.10 12.74
N PRO A 74 38.06 -7.72 11.54
CA PRO A 74 37.63 -9.10 11.40
C PRO A 74 38.42 -10.10 12.24
N LEU A 75 39.74 -9.91 12.37
CA LEU A 75 40.59 -10.76 13.21
C LEU A 75 40.24 -10.61 14.69
N LEU A 76 40.13 -9.38 15.20
CA LEU A 76 39.68 -9.11 16.57
C LEU A 76 38.31 -9.72 16.87
N LYS A 77 37.36 -9.58 15.94
CA LYS A 77 36.03 -10.18 16.05
C LYS A 77 36.11 -11.71 16.12
N LYS A 78 36.95 -12.33 15.29
CA LYS A 78 37.13 -13.79 15.29
C LYS A 78 37.79 -14.30 16.56
N LEU A 79 38.86 -13.64 17.04
CA LEU A 79 39.54 -13.98 18.29
C LEU A 79 38.62 -13.81 19.51
N THR A 80 37.81 -12.75 19.53
CA THR A 80 36.79 -12.52 20.56
C THR A 80 35.79 -13.68 20.62
N LYS A 81 35.33 -14.16 19.45
CA LYS A 81 34.43 -15.33 19.35
C LYS A 81 35.09 -16.63 19.80
N LEU A 82 36.40 -16.74 19.67
CA LEU A 82 37.19 -17.88 20.16
C LEU A 82 37.51 -17.78 21.67
N GLY A 83 37.09 -16.71 22.34
CA GLY A 83 37.24 -16.55 23.78
C GLY A 83 38.54 -15.87 24.23
N ASP A 84 39.31 -15.27 23.32
CA ASP A 84 40.48 -14.46 23.72
C ASP A 84 40.02 -13.18 24.45
N SER A 85 40.29 -13.13 25.75
CA SER A 85 39.87 -12.03 26.63
C SER A 85 40.59 -10.71 26.33
N LYS A 86 41.85 -10.77 25.89
CA LYS A 86 42.63 -9.60 25.49
C LYS A 86 42.10 -9.03 24.18
N ALA A 87 41.85 -9.89 23.19
CA ALA A 87 41.25 -9.49 21.92
C ALA A 87 39.85 -8.87 22.15
N LYS A 88 39.02 -9.47 23.02
CA LYS A 88 37.71 -8.94 23.38
C LYS A 88 37.79 -7.51 23.95
N LYS A 89 38.74 -7.25 24.84
CA LYS A 89 38.94 -5.92 25.42
C LYS A 89 39.32 -4.91 24.34
N VAL A 90 40.35 -5.23 23.53
CA VAL A 90 40.84 -4.34 22.47
C VAL A 90 39.75 -4.09 21.41
N TYR A 91 39.03 -5.12 21.01
CA TYR A 91 37.94 -5.02 20.04
C TYR A 91 36.85 -4.04 20.47
N LYS A 92 36.39 -4.13 21.72
CA LYS A 92 35.39 -3.20 22.26
C LYS A 92 35.93 -1.77 22.39
N SER A 93 37.16 -1.60 22.88
CA SER A 93 37.81 -0.30 22.99
C SER A 93 37.96 0.37 21.62
N GLU A 94 38.32 -0.40 20.59
CA GLU A 94 38.44 0.11 19.23
C GLU A 94 37.08 0.55 18.66
N ILE A 95 36.03 -0.24 18.86
CA ILE A 95 34.66 0.14 18.44
C ILE A 95 34.28 1.48 19.09
N ALA A 96 34.52 1.62 20.39
CA ALA A 96 34.23 2.85 21.12
C ALA A 96 35.06 4.04 20.61
N TYR A 97 36.38 3.86 20.47
CA TYR A 97 37.28 4.90 19.96
C TYR A 97 36.86 5.39 18.58
N ARG A 98 36.64 4.47 17.63
CA ARG A 98 36.21 4.81 16.27
C ARG A 98 34.87 5.51 16.23
N PHE A 99 33.93 5.10 17.08
CA PHE A 99 32.64 5.77 17.21
C PHE A 99 32.81 7.22 17.72
N LEU A 100 33.66 7.43 18.74
CA LEU A 100 33.90 8.75 19.36
C LEU A 100 34.60 9.76 18.43
N THR A 101 35.27 9.29 17.36
CA THR A 101 35.81 10.20 16.32
C THR A 101 34.72 11.10 15.74
N GLY A 102 33.48 10.60 15.62
CA GLY A 102 32.35 11.32 15.02
C GLY A 102 32.36 11.35 13.50
N ASN A 103 33.22 10.58 12.85
CA ASN A 103 33.17 10.43 11.41
C ASN A 103 31.92 9.63 11.01
N LEU A 104 31.02 10.25 10.25
CA LEU A 104 29.74 9.69 9.87
C LEU A 104 29.87 8.33 9.14
N ASN A 105 30.83 8.23 8.21
CA ASN A 105 31.04 7.00 7.43
C ASN A 105 31.51 5.86 8.33
N ILE A 106 32.36 6.15 9.31
CA ILE A 106 32.79 5.17 10.32
C ILE A 106 31.61 4.71 11.17
N ILE A 107 30.76 5.63 11.64
CA ILE A 107 29.58 5.28 12.44
C ILE A 107 28.62 4.40 11.64
N ILE A 108 28.36 4.73 10.37
CA ILE A 108 27.51 3.93 9.48
C ILE A 108 28.12 2.53 9.29
N PHE A 109 29.43 2.44 9.02
CA PHE A 109 30.13 1.16 8.92
C PHE A 109 30.01 0.32 10.21
N LEU A 110 30.17 0.93 11.37
CA LEU A 110 30.03 0.24 12.66
C LEU A 110 28.61 -0.30 12.89
N LEU A 111 27.59 0.45 12.46
CA LEU A 111 26.19 0.04 12.54
C LEU A 111 25.84 -1.09 11.56
N ASP A 112 26.18 -0.92 10.29
CA ASP A 112 25.83 -1.86 9.23
C ASP A 112 26.59 -3.19 9.39
N GLY A 113 27.80 -3.17 9.96
CA GLY A 113 28.54 -4.38 10.35
C GLY A 113 28.13 -4.98 11.70
N HIS A 114 27.11 -4.42 12.36
CA HIS A 114 26.61 -4.81 13.68
C HIS A 114 27.69 -4.85 14.77
N TYR A 115 28.72 -4.00 14.68
CA TYR A 115 29.83 -3.96 15.63
C TYR A 115 29.38 -3.42 17.00
N LEU A 116 28.47 -2.43 17.01
CA LEU A 116 27.93 -1.86 18.25
C LEU A 116 27.11 -2.87 19.08
N ASN A 117 26.62 -3.96 18.47
CA ASN A 117 25.88 -5.01 19.18
C ASN A 117 26.77 -5.85 20.12
N GLU A 118 28.08 -5.73 19.98
CA GLU A 118 29.07 -6.43 20.82
C GLU A 118 29.27 -5.70 22.17
N LEU A 119 28.79 -4.46 22.28
CA LEU A 119 28.83 -3.65 23.50
C LEU A 119 27.63 -3.96 24.42
N THR A 120 27.85 -3.93 25.73
CA THR A 120 26.76 -4.06 26.70
C THR A 120 25.92 -2.78 26.74
N ARG A 121 24.78 -2.85 27.42
CA ARG A 121 23.91 -1.69 27.59
C ARG A 121 24.63 -0.55 28.32
N GLU A 122 25.42 -0.88 29.33
CA GLU A 122 26.18 0.06 30.16
C GLU A 122 27.31 0.69 29.33
N GLU A 123 28.03 -0.12 28.55
CA GLU A 123 29.08 0.36 27.64
C GLU A 123 28.50 1.31 26.57
N LEU A 124 27.36 0.97 25.96
CA LEU A 124 26.65 1.84 25.02
C LEU A 124 26.18 3.15 25.68
N GLN A 125 25.70 3.07 26.93
CA GLN A 125 25.26 4.25 27.67
C GLN A 125 26.42 5.22 27.91
N VAL A 126 27.59 4.71 28.32
CA VAL A 126 28.81 5.52 28.48
C VAL A 126 29.25 6.08 27.13
N LEU A 127 29.33 5.22 26.10
CA LEU A 127 29.72 5.63 24.75
C LEU A 127 28.88 6.78 24.20
N PHE A 128 27.55 6.71 24.33
CA PHE A 128 26.67 7.78 23.85
C PHE A 128 26.65 9.00 24.78
N THR A 129 27.03 8.86 26.05
CA THR A 129 27.19 10.02 26.94
C THR A 129 28.43 10.83 26.56
N ASP A 130 29.52 10.14 26.21
CA ASP A 130 30.79 10.76 25.86
C ASP A 130 30.82 11.25 24.39
N PHE A 131 29.88 10.81 23.56
CA PHE A 131 29.80 11.19 22.16
C PHE A 131 29.25 12.61 21.97
N ASP A 132 30.04 13.48 21.32
CA ASP A 132 29.57 14.79 20.89
C ASP A 132 28.70 14.67 19.63
N PHE A 133 27.38 14.58 19.84
CA PHE A 133 26.41 14.50 18.74
C PHE A 133 26.45 15.73 17.82
N ASN A 134 26.95 16.89 18.25
CA ASN A 134 27.04 18.06 17.38
C ASN A 134 27.90 17.80 16.13
N LYS A 135 28.83 16.83 16.19
CA LYS A 135 29.63 16.38 15.05
C LYS A 135 28.79 15.84 13.89
N ILE A 136 27.60 15.31 14.16
CA ILE A 136 26.70 14.75 13.13
C ILE A 136 25.39 15.53 12.97
N LEU A 137 25.03 16.40 13.92
CA LEU A 137 23.75 17.12 13.88
C LEU A 137 23.63 18.15 12.74
N ASN A 138 24.74 18.54 12.11
CA ASN A 138 24.74 19.44 10.95
C ASN A 138 24.57 18.71 9.61
N GLU A 139 24.48 17.38 9.62
CA GLU A 139 24.24 16.58 8.42
C GLU A 139 22.82 16.77 7.88
N ASP A 140 22.66 16.48 6.59
CA ASP A 140 21.35 16.48 5.94
C ASP A 140 20.38 15.52 6.66
N TYR A 141 19.13 15.96 6.87
CA TYR A 141 18.15 15.19 7.63
C TYR A 141 17.84 13.82 7.00
N ASN A 142 18.03 13.65 5.69
CA ASN A 142 17.86 12.37 5.02
C ASN A 142 18.93 11.35 5.40
N LYS A 143 20.09 11.80 5.90
CA LYS A 143 21.15 10.94 6.45
C LYS A 143 21.06 10.85 7.97
N LEU A 144 20.81 11.98 8.63
CA LEU A 144 20.80 12.09 10.09
C LEU A 144 19.69 11.27 10.74
N LEU A 145 18.44 11.40 10.27
CA LEU A 145 17.31 10.73 10.92
C LEU A 145 17.37 9.19 10.81
N PRO A 146 17.69 8.58 9.66
CA PRO A 146 17.89 7.13 9.60
C PRO A 146 19.01 6.64 10.51
N LEU A 147 20.10 7.41 10.61
CA LEU A 147 21.21 7.09 11.51
C LEU A 147 20.76 7.12 12.98
N LEU A 148 20.10 8.20 13.41
CA LEU A 148 19.60 8.32 14.78
C LEU A 148 18.53 7.26 15.10
N THR A 149 17.72 6.85 14.14
CA THR A 149 16.79 5.72 14.29
C THR A 149 17.53 4.40 14.50
N LYS A 150 18.56 4.11 13.69
CA LYS A 150 19.40 2.91 13.88
C LYS A 150 20.07 2.91 15.26
N LEU A 151 20.62 4.06 15.68
CA LEU A 151 21.23 4.22 17.01
C LEU A 151 20.20 4.10 18.15
N GLY A 152 19.00 4.65 17.96
CA GLY A 152 17.90 4.59 18.94
C GLY A 152 17.29 3.20 19.09
N GLY A 153 17.48 2.32 18.11
CA GLY A 153 17.15 0.90 18.19
C GLY A 153 18.13 0.08 19.05
N LEU A 154 19.29 0.64 19.40
CA LEU A 154 20.20 0.04 20.37
C LEU A 154 19.63 0.20 21.78
N LYS A 155 20.17 -0.55 22.75
CA LYS A 155 19.66 -0.59 24.15
C LYS A 155 19.90 0.70 24.97
N SER A 156 20.01 1.86 24.32
CA SER A 156 20.20 3.17 24.94
C SER A 156 19.09 4.15 24.60
N SER A 157 18.73 5.00 25.58
CA SER A 157 17.74 6.05 25.40
C SER A 157 18.31 7.35 24.83
N ILE A 158 19.63 7.55 24.84
CA ILE A 158 20.27 8.82 24.45
C ILE A 158 20.01 9.15 22.97
N PRO A 159 20.33 8.26 22.00
CA PRO A 159 20.09 8.58 20.59
C PRO A 159 18.61 8.78 20.27
N ARG A 160 17.72 8.06 20.97
CA ARG A 160 16.27 8.23 20.81
C ARG A 160 15.79 9.60 21.31
N LYS A 161 16.32 10.11 22.42
CA LYS A 161 16.02 11.49 22.88
C LYS A 161 16.48 12.52 21.86
N ILE A 162 17.67 12.33 21.29
CA ILE A 162 18.20 13.23 20.26
C ILE A 162 17.36 13.17 18.99
N LEU A 163 16.96 11.98 18.55
CA LEU A 163 16.03 11.79 17.43
C LEU A 163 14.74 12.57 17.65
N LYS A 164 14.09 12.42 18.82
CA LYS A 164 12.89 13.18 19.18
C LYS A 164 13.11 14.70 19.03
N THR A 165 14.19 15.22 19.61
CA THR A 165 14.51 16.65 19.53
C THR A 165 14.73 17.13 18.09
N GLN A 166 15.36 16.32 17.22
CA GLN A 166 15.56 16.70 15.83
C GLN A 166 14.27 16.65 15.01
N VAL A 167 13.44 15.62 15.22
CA VAL A 167 12.12 15.54 14.57
C VAL A 167 11.22 16.70 14.99
N GLU A 168 11.21 17.06 16.28
CA GLU A 168 10.48 18.23 16.80
C GLU A 168 10.98 19.53 16.15
N LYS A 169 12.29 19.75 16.08
CA LYS A 169 12.89 20.93 15.43
C LYS A 169 12.48 21.05 13.95
N LEU A 170 12.53 19.95 13.20
CA LEU A 170 12.14 19.93 11.79
C LEU A 170 10.64 20.17 11.61
N LEU A 171 9.80 19.63 12.50
CA LEU A 171 8.36 19.85 12.49
C LEU A 171 8.01 21.32 12.76
N LEU A 172 8.70 21.96 13.72
CA LEU A 172 8.47 23.36 14.11
C LEU A 172 9.18 24.39 13.23
N LYS A 173 10.11 23.99 12.36
CA LYS A 173 10.76 24.88 11.38
C LYS A 173 9.79 25.34 10.29
N GLU A 174 8.62 24.70 10.18
CA GLU A 174 7.61 25.04 9.19
C GLU A 174 8.23 25.03 7.78
N ASN A 175 8.84 23.90 7.41
CA ASN A 175 9.24 23.63 6.04
C ASN A 175 8.42 22.46 5.49
N PHE A 176 7.63 22.70 4.45
CA PHE A 176 6.71 21.71 3.90
C PHE A 176 7.40 20.41 3.46
N GLN A 177 8.58 20.51 2.82
CA GLN A 177 9.32 19.34 2.34
C GLN A 177 9.86 18.49 3.51
N GLU A 178 10.37 19.14 4.55
CA GLU A 178 10.84 18.46 5.77
C GLU A 178 9.68 17.76 6.48
N ILE A 179 8.53 18.44 6.66
CA ILE A 179 7.31 17.85 7.26
C ILE A 179 6.82 16.66 6.44
N GLN A 180 6.77 16.81 5.11
CA GLN A 180 6.40 15.75 4.20
C GLN A 180 7.32 14.53 4.35
N TYR A 181 8.63 14.76 4.45
CA TYR A 181 9.61 13.70 4.68
C TYR A 181 9.37 12.99 6.03
N LEU A 182 9.16 13.74 7.12
CA LEU A 182 8.90 13.20 8.45
C LEU A 182 7.69 12.26 8.45
N ILE A 183 6.59 12.69 7.83
CA ILE A 183 5.34 11.93 7.73
C ILE A 183 5.52 10.69 6.85
N LYS A 184 6.07 10.84 5.64
CA LYS A 184 6.27 9.72 4.70
C LYS A 184 7.18 8.62 5.25
N LYS A 185 8.13 8.99 6.12
CA LYS A 185 9.07 8.06 6.76
C LYS A 185 8.65 7.64 8.17
N ASP A 186 7.44 8.02 8.59
CA ASP A 186 6.83 7.55 9.84
C ASP A 186 7.63 7.94 11.10
N TYR A 187 8.37 9.06 11.03
CA TYR A 187 9.20 9.52 12.14
C TYR A 187 8.39 10.06 13.32
N LEU A 188 7.10 10.37 13.13
CA LEU A 188 6.25 10.87 14.23
C LEU A 188 5.97 9.80 15.30
N LYS A 189 6.11 8.51 14.98
CA LYS A 189 5.97 7.41 15.94
C LYS A 189 7.04 7.38 17.04
N VAL A 190 8.06 8.22 16.94
CA VAL A 190 9.06 8.35 18.01
C VAL A 190 8.44 8.94 19.28
N PHE A 191 7.41 9.77 19.14
CA PHE A 191 6.69 10.46 20.22
C PHE A 191 5.55 9.62 20.80
N SER A 192 5.22 9.83 22.08
CA SER A 192 3.90 9.45 22.60
C SER A 192 2.81 10.37 22.06
N GLU A 193 1.55 9.98 22.23
CA GLU A 193 0.41 10.80 21.84
C GLU A 193 0.44 12.16 22.57
N GLU A 194 0.73 12.17 23.87
CA GLU A 194 0.81 13.38 24.68
C GLU A 194 1.97 14.30 24.27
N GLU A 195 3.14 13.72 23.96
CA GLU A 195 4.28 14.50 23.46
C GLU A 195 3.96 15.15 22.12
N LEU A 196 3.36 14.40 21.21
CA LEU A 196 2.98 14.89 19.88
C LEU A 196 1.90 15.97 19.99
N ASP A 197 0.95 15.81 20.92
CA ASP A 197 -0.06 16.82 21.23
C ASP A 197 0.57 18.15 21.64
N CYS A 198 1.51 18.14 22.59
CA CYS A 198 2.23 19.34 23.02
C CYS A 198 3.03 20.01 21.88
N ILE A 199 3.56 19.24 20.93
CA ILE A 199 4.29 19.78 19.77
C ILE A 199 3.30 20.41 18.77
N LEU A 200 2.20 19.71 18.47
CA LEU A 200 1.19 20.16 17.52
C LEU A 200 0.35 21.35 18.04
N GLU A 201 0.34 21.63 19.34
CA GLU A 201 -0.15 22.89 19.90
C GLU A 201 0.66 24.11 19.44
N LYS A 202 1.95 23.93 19.12
CA LYS A 202 2.83 25.01 18.65
C LYS A 202 2.96 25.04 17.12
N PHE A 203 2.54 23.98 16.43
CA PHE A 203 2.65 23.84 14.99
C PHE A 203 1.66 24.76 14.23
N ASP A 204 2.16 25.56 13.28
CA ASP A 204 1.31 26.33 12.37
C ASP A 204 0.79 25.47 11.21
N PHE A 205 -0.45 25.01 11.33
CA PHE A 205 -1.13 24.28 10.26
C PHE A 205 -1.33 25.10 8.97
N THR A 206 -1.19 26.44 8.99
CA THR A 206 -1.33 27.23 7.75
C THR A 206 -0.27 26.91 6.71
N ILE A 207 0.87 26.35 7.11
CA ILE A 207 1.88 25.91 6.13
C ILE A 207 1.35 24.80 5.24
N LEU A 208 0.56 23.88 5.81
CA LEU A 208 -0.02 22.79 5.04
C LEU A 208 -1.13 23.33 4.13
N THR A 209 -1.89 24.34 4.55
CA THR A 209 -3.01 24.84 3.75
C THR A 209 -2.61 25.80 2.62
N LYS A 210 -1.38 26.33 2.63
CA LYS A 210 -0.82 27.18 1.56
C LYS A 210 -0.42 26.40 0.31
N GLU A 211 -0.08 25.12 0.46
CA GLU A 211 0.37 24.27 -0.65
C GLU A 211 -0.78 23.69 -1.46
N ASP A 212 -0.45 23.10 -2.62
CA ASP A 212 -1.46 22.44 -3.46
C ASP A 212 -2.25 21.41 -2.64
N ALA A 213 -3.56 21.42 -2.87
CA ALA A 213 -4.50 20.57 -2.18
C ALA A 213 -4.11 19.08 -2.23
N ARG A 214 -3.49 18.64 -3.32
CA ARG A 214 -3.05 17.27 -3.55
C ARG A 214 -1.90 16.85 -2.63
N ASP A 215 -0.99 17.77 -2.33
CA ASP A 215 0.19 17.48 -1.52
C ASP A 215 -0.06 17.68 -0.02
N SER A 216 -0.85 18.70 0.32
CA SER A 216 -1.14 19.08 1.71
C SER A 216 -2.07 18.14 2.44
N PHE A 217 -3.05 17.58 1.74
CA PHE A 217 -4.14 16.82 2.35
C PHE A 217 -3.72 15.46 2.88
N PRO A 218 -2.91 14.66 2.16
CA PRO A 218 -2.35 13.43 2.73
C PRO A 218 -1.56 13.69 4.02
N LEU A 219 -0.89 14.85 4.12
CA LEU A 219 -0.11 15.21 5.31
C LEU A 219 -1.01 15.61 6.48
N LEU A 220 -2.03 16.46 6.24
CA LEU A 220 -3.02 16.79 7.25
C LEU A 220 -3.76 15.55 7.75
N LYS A 221 -4.11 14.64 6.85
CA LYS A 221 -4.73 13.36 7.19
C LYS A 221 -3.80 12.52 8.06
N ALA A 222 -2.54 12.35 7.64
CA ALA A 222 -1.57 11.57 8.41
C ALA A 222 -1.34 12.15 9.82
N LEU A 223 -1.34 13.48 9.97
CA LEU A 223 -1.28 14.14 11.28
C LEU A 223 -2.57 13.94 12.10
N ALA A 224 -3.74 13.92 11.46
CA ALA A 224 -5.00 13.62 12.15
C ALA A 224 -5.07 12.14 12.60
N ASP A 225 -4.54 11.24 11.78
CA ASP A 225 -4.50 9.80 12.04
C ASP A 225 -3.57 9.45 13.23
N THR A 226 -2.68 10.36 13.67
CA THR A 226 -1.87 10.15 14.88
C THR A 226 -2.66 10.25 16.18
N GLY A 227 -3.96 10.53 16.13
CA GLY A 227 -4.80 10.69 17.33
C GLY A 227 -5.04 12.15 17.74
N ASN A 228 -4.15 13.06 17.34
CA ASN A 228 -4.12 14.45 17.81
C ASN A 228 -5.43 15.20 17.51
N LYS A 229 -6.06 15.75 18.55
CA LYS A 229 -7.35 16.44 18.45
C LYS A 229 -7.29 17.67 17.53
N ARG A 230 -6.24 18.50 17.63
CA ARG A 230 -6.12 19.73 16.85
C ARG A 230 -5.90 19.46 15.36
N ALA A 231 -5.06 18.46 15.03
CA ALA A 231 -4.82 18.00 13.68
C ALA A 231 -6.11 17.41 13.09
N LYS A 232 -6.88 16.63 13.87
CA LYS A 232 -8.21 16.16 13.47
C LYS A 232 -9.17 17.32 13.20
N GLU A 233 -9.27 18.29 14.10
CA GLU A 233 -10.12 19.48 13.90
C GLU A 233 -9.71 20.26 12.65
N LYS A 234 -8.40 20.52 12.46
CA LYS A 234 -7.87 21.20 11.28
C LYS A 234 -8.12 20.41 10.00
N PHE A 235 -7.90 19.11 10.04
CA PHE A 235 -8.23 18.20 8.95
C PHE A 235 -9.72 18.28 8.63
N LEU A 236 -10.62 18.20 9.62
CA LEU A 236 -12.07 18.29 9.40
C LEU A 236 -12.53 19.64 8.85
N VAL A 237 -11.92 20.75 9.29
CA VAL A 237 -12.21 22.09 8.76
C VAL A 237 -11.75 22.21 7.31
N GLU A 238 -10.51 21.84 7.01
CA GLU A 238 -9.98 21.87 5.64
C GLU A 238 -10.70 20.89 4.73
N PHE A 239 -11.04 19.72 5.26
CA PHE A 239 -11.90 18.73 4.62
C PHE A 239 -13.25 19.35 4.28
N GLY A 240 -13.96 19.90 5.27
CA GLY A 240 -15.29 20.51 5.08
C GLY A 240 -15.27 21.70 4.11
N ASN A 241 -14.23 22.55 4.17
CA ASN A 241 -14.02 23.65 3.23
C ASN A 241 -13.87 23.14 1.79
N ARG A 242 -13.18 22.01 1.60
CA ARG A 242 -13.06 21.36 0.29
C ARG A 242 -14.36 20.68 -0.14
N MET A 243 -15.03 19.96 0.76
CA MET A 243 -16.32 19.30 0.48
C MET A 243 -17.37 20.31 -0.02
N SER A 244 -17.34 21.51 0.55
CA SER A 244 -18.31 22.57 0.28
C SER A 244 -18.04 23.31 -1.03
N ASN A 245 -16.84 23.20 -1.62
CA ASN A 245 -16.47 24.00 -2.78
C ASN A 245 -16.33 23.19 -4.06
N LEU A 246 -17.46 22.92 -4.71
CA LEU A 246 -17.54 22.35 -6.06
C LEU A 246 -16.65 23.08 -7.10
N ILE A 247 -16.36 24.37 -6.90
CA ILE A 247 -15.51 25.17 -7.79
C ILE A 247 -14.08 24.60 -7.85
N ASN A 248 -13.58 24.09 -6.73
CA ASN A 248 -12.23 23.52 -6.64
C ASN A 248 -12.07 22.25 -7.49
N TYR A 249 -13.19 21.63 -7.90
CA TYR A 249 -13.22 20.45 -8.76
C TYR A 249 -13.44 20.80 -10.25
N GLY A 250 -13.19 22.05 -10.64
CA GLY A 250 -13.35 22.53 -12.01
C GLY A 250 -14.81 22.67 -12.45
N ILE A 251 -15.76 22.70 -11.50
CA ILE A 251 -17.18 22.88 -11.79
C ILE A 251 -17.45 24.38 -11.95
N GLY A 252 -17.62 24.79 -13.21
CA GLY A 252 -17.87 26.20 -13.54
C GLY A 252 -19.16 26.75 -12.91
N PRO A 253 -19.28 28.09 -12.74
CA PRO A 253 -20.40 28.72 -12.04
C PRO A 253 -21.79 28.36 -12.57
N ARG A 254 -21.92 28.16 -13.89
CA ARG A 254 -23.18 27.75 -14.53
C ARG A 254 -23.62 26.36 -14.12
N VAL A 255 -22.69 25.40 -14.06
CA VAL A 255 -22.96 24.02 -13.63
C VAL A 255 -23.29 24.03 -12.14
N LYS A 256 -22.52 24.78 -11.33
CA LYS A 256 -22.80 24.95 -9.89
C LYS A 256 -24.22 25.46 -9.62
N LYS A 257 -24.70 26.47 -10.38
CA LYS A 257 -26.07 26.98 -10.23
C LYS A 257 -27.13 25.89 -10.52
N LYS A 258 -26.89 25.04 -11.54
CA LYS A 258 -27.78 23.92 -11.87
C LYS A 258 -27.77 22.84 -10.79
N LEU A 259 -26.59 22.47 -10.28
CA LEU A 259 -26.46 21.54 -9.16
C LEU A 259 -27.20 22.03 -7.91
N ASN A 260 -27.02 23.31 -7.56
CA ASN A 260 -27.74 23.93 -6.43
C ASN A 260 -29.27 23.88 -6.62
N SER A 261 -29.77 24.05 -7.85
CA SER A 261 -31.21 24.00 -8.12
C SER A 261 -31.85 22.63 -7.94
N ILE A 262 -31.04 21.56 -7.93
CA ILE A 262 -31.48 20.18 -7.64
C ILE A 262 -31.01 19.70 -6.25
N GLY A 263 -30.64 20.64 -5.37
CA GLY A 263 -30.25 20.33 -3.98
C GLY A 263 -28.86 19.72 -3.81
N ILE A 264 -28.05 19.63 -4.87
CA ILE A 264 -26.68 19.13 -4.80
C ILE A 264 -25.76 20.29 -4.43
N MET A 265 -25.36 20.37 -3.17
CA MET A 265 -24.54 21.47 -2.66
C MET A 265 -23.11 21.03 -2.34
N LYS A 266 -22.90 19.73 -2.06
CA LYS A 266 -21.60 19.18 -1.69
C LYS A 266 -21.12 18.13 -2.69
N ILE A 267 -19.84 17.82 -2.61
CA ILE A 267 -19.19 16.82 -3.47
C ILE A 267 -19.70 15.40 -3.17
N GLU A 268 -20.08 15.09 -1.92
CA GLU A 268 -20.69 13.81 -1.54
C GLU A 268 -22.06 13.64 -2.19
N ASP A 269 -22.87 14.70 -2.17
CA ASP A 269 -24.16 14.72 -2.85
C ASP A 269 -23.93 14.43 -4.35
N LEU A 270 -22.94 15.11 -4.95
CA LEU A 270 -22.62 14.95 -6.37
C LEU A 270 -22.09 13.54 -6.70
N ALA A 271 -21.26 12.95 -5.82
CA ALA A 271 -20.69 11.62 -5.99
C ALA A 271 -21.76 10.52 -5.93
N ARG A 272 -22.75 10.68 -5.04
CA ARG A 272 -23.92 9.79 -4.90
C ARG A 272 -24.96 9.99 -5.99
N ASN A 273 -24.90 11.10 -6.71
CA ASN A 273 -25.86 11.40 -7.77
C ASN A 273 -25.56 10.67 -9.08
N ARG A 274 -26.60 10.56 -9.90
CA ARG A 274 -26.57 9.90 -11.21
C ARG A 274 -26.38 10.91 -12.31
N VAL A 275 -25.65 10.52 -13.34
CA VAL A 275 -25.43 11.34 -14.54
C VAL A 275 -26.78 11.79 -15.14
N ARG A 276 -27.78 10.91 -15.19
CA ARG A 276 -29.12 11.22 -15.70
C ARG A 276 -29.85 12.31 -14.90
N HIS A 277 -29.69 12.34 -13.57
CA HIS A 277 -30.31 13.37 -12.74
C HIS A 277 -29.74 14.76 -13.07
N LEU A 278 -28.44 14.84 -13.33
CA LEU A 278 -27.77 16.06 -13.78
C LEU A 278 -28.19 16.45 -15.21
N ILE A 279 -28.37 15.47 -16.10
CA ILE A 279 -28.87 15.71 -17.46
C ILE A 279 -30.28 16.30 -17.43
N ASN A 280 -31.15 15.76 -16.57
CA ASN A 280 -32.51 16.28 -16.38
C ASN A 280 -32.51 17.72 -15.82
N ALA A 281 -31.48 18.10 -15.07
CA ALA A 281 -31.23 19.49 -14.65
C ALA A 281 -30.62 20.38 -15.75
N GLY A 282 -30.55 19.87 -16.98
CA GLY A 282 -30.03 20.56 -18.16
C GLY A 282 -28.51 20.64 -18.24
N ILE A 283 -27.76 19.81 -17.50
CA ILE A 283 -26.29 19.71 -17.64
C ILE A 283 -26.00 18.78 -18.83
N GLY A 284 -25.17 19.22 -19.78
CA GLY A 284 -24.82 18.38 -20.93
C GLY A 284 -24.18 17.05 -20.49
N GLU A 285 -24.53 15.95 -21.15
CA GLU A 285 -24.16 14.58 -20.77
C GLU A 285 -22.65 14.38 -20.56
N SER A 286 -21.82 14.88 -21.48
CA SER A 286 -20.35 14.80 -21.34
C SER A 286 -19.86 15.51 -20.07
N THR A 287 -20.41 16.70 -19.76
CA THR A 287 -20.11 17.44 -18.54
C THR A 287 -20.62 16.70 -17.30
N ALA A 288 -21.84 16.16 -17.35
CA ALA A 288 -22.44 15.40 -16.24
C ALA A 288 -21.61 14.16 -15.89
N ASN A 289 -21.20 13.38 -16.90
CA ASN A 289 -20.30 12.24 -16.73
C ASN A 289 -18.97 12.65 -16.09
N LYS A 290 -18.34 13.71 -16.63
CA LYS A 290 -17.05 14.19 -16.12
C LYS A 290 -17.15 14.63 -14.66
N ILE A 291 -18.14 15.44 -14.29
CA ILE A 291 -18.23 15.97 -12.93
C ILE A 291 -18.60 14.90 -11.90
N VAL A 292 -19.49 13.95 -12.25
CA VAL A 292 -19.83 12.83 -11.36
C VAL A 292 -18.62 11.93 -11.17
N ARG A 293 -17.91 11.61 -12.26
CA ARG A 293 -16.68 10.83 -12.18
C ARG A 293 -15.63 11.51 -11.28
N THR A 294 -15.36 12.79 -11.52
CA THR A 294 -14.40 13.55 -10.70
C THR A 294 -14.86 13.65 -9.24
N ALA A 295 -16.16 13.80 -8.99
CA ALA A 295 -16.70 13.82 -7.63
C ALA A 295 -16.52 12.48 -6.91
N ARG A 296 -16.73 11.36 -7.60
CA ARG A 296 -16.50 10.02 -7.06
C ARG A 296 -15.03 9.73 -6.81
N GLU A 297 -14.16 10.11 -7.74
CA GLU A 297 -12.69 10.03 -7.55
C GLU A 297 -12.27 10.80 -6.30
N ALA A 298 -12.72 12.05 -6.17
CA ALA A 298 -12.49 12.84 -4.98
C ALA A 298 -13.07 12.18 -3.72
N TYR A 299 -14.30 11.64 -3.79
CA TYR A 299 -14.97 10.98 -2.67
C TYR A 299 -14.17 9.79 -2.14
N MET A 300 -13.59 8.99 -3.04
CA MET A 300 -12.70 7.89 -2.70
C MET A 300 -11.39 8.36 -2.06
N ASP A 301 -10.74 9.39 -2.61
CA ASP A 301 -9.52 9.98 -2.03
C ASP A 301 -9.78 10.47 -0.59
N MET A 302 -10.92 11.14 -0.41
CA MET A 302 -11.32 11.82 0.82
C MET A 302 -11.58 10.89 1.99
N HIS A 303 -12.10 9.69 1.73
CA HIS A 303 -12.29 8.69 2.78
C HIS A 303 -11.08 7.75 2.93
N GLY A 304 -9.93 8.11 2.34
CA GLY A 304 -8.70 7.33 2.44
C GLY A 304 -8.73 6.02 1.64
N PHE A 305 -9.80 5.79 0.88
CA PHE A 305 -9.99 4.55 0.15
C PHE A 305 -9.04 4.45 -1.03
N TYR A 306 -8.57 5.55 -1.62
CA TYR A 306 -7.82 5.51 -2.87
C TYR A 306 -6.47 4.77 -2.82
N GLU A 307 -5.67 4.94 -1.74
CA GLU A 307 -4.39 4.22 -1.58
C GLU A 307 -4.60 2.75 -1.21
N GLU A 308 -5.56 2.46 -0.32
CA GLU A 308 -5.98 1.09 -0.01
C GLU A 308 -6.53 0.38 -1.26
N TYR A 309 -7.32 1.08 -2.08
CA TYR A 309 -7.89 0.62 -3.34
C TYR A 309 -6.86 0.32 -4.41
N ARG A 310 -5.94 1.27 -4.63
CA ARG A 310 -4.97 1.18 -5.72
C ARG A 310 -4.12 -0.08 -5.58
N LEU A 311 -3.87 -0.49 -4.34
CA LEU A 311 -3.06 -1.67 -4.03
C LEU A 311 -3.91 -2.93 -3.90
N ASN A 312 -5.12 -2.86 -3.32
CA ASN A 312 -5.85 -4.06 -2.90
C ASN A 312 -7.16 -4.32 -3.68
N HIS A 313 -7.79 -3.31 -4.28
CA HIS A 313 -9.15 -3.39 -4.85
C HIS A 313 -9.29 -2.70 -6.22
N PRO A 314 -8.55 -3.15 -7.26
CA PRO A 314 -8.56 -2.49 -8.57
C PRO A 314 -9.90 -2.60 -9.32
N ILE A 315 -10.73 -3.60 -9.02
CA ILE A 315 -12.00 -3.84 -9.72
C ILE A 315 -13.13 -2.97 -9.14
N ALA A 316 -13.18 -2.77 -7.84
CA ALA A 316 -14.19 -1.94 -7.19
C ALA A 316 -14.12 -0.49 -7.69
N LYS A 317 -12.93 -0.01 -8.08
CA LYS A 317 -12.78 1.32 -8.72
C LYS A 317 -13.63 1.43 -9.97
N LYS A 318 -13.67 0.38 -10.78
CA LYS A 318 -14.49 0.36 -12.00
C LYS A 318 -15.97 0.52 -11.65
N TYR A 319 -16.45 -0.23 -10.65
CA TYR A 319 -17.84 -0.20 -10.21
C TYR A 319 -18.27 1.14 -9.62
N VAL A 320 -17.44 1.77 -8.78
CA VAL A 320 -17.72 3.12 -8.25
C VAL A 320 -17.82 4.12 -9.40
N LEU A 321 -16.89 4.08 -10.36
CA LEU A 321 -16.93 4.98 -11.52
C LEU A 321 -18.20 4.79 -12.37
N GLN A 322 -18.78 3.58 -12.38
CA GLN A 322 -20.06 3.26 -13.02
C GLN A 322 -21.29 3.67 -12.20
N GLY A 323 -21.11 4.05 -10.94
CA GLY A 323 -22.17 4.52 -10.06
C GLY A 323 -22.81 3.48 -9.18
N VAL A 324 -22.11 2.36 -8.98
CA VAL A 324 -22.36 1.48 -7.83
C VAL A 324 -22.00 2.27 -6.57
N ASP A 325 -22.80 2.11 -5.52
CA ASP A 325 -22.42 2.61 -4.20
C ASP A 325 -21.05 2.04 -3.79
N PHE A 326 -20.32 2.82 -3.00
CA PHE A 326 -18.97 2.43 -2.59
C PHE A 326 -18.94 1.10 -1.83
N HIS A 327 -19.84 0.91 -0.86
CA HIS A 327 -19.86 -0.32 -0.08
C HIS A 327 -20.18 -1.52 -0.98
N ASP A 328 -21.15 -1.34 -1.86
CA ASP A 328 -21.59 -2.36 -2.79
C ASP A 328 -20.51 -2.70 -3.82
N SER A 329 -19.67 -1.74 -4.23
CA SER A 329 -18.54 -1.99 -5.13
C SER A 329 -17.46 -2.89 -4.53
N ILE A 330 -17.17 -2.73 -3.23
CA ILE A 330 -16.23 -3.59 -2.50
C ILE A 330 -16.80 -4.99 -2.43
N ILE A 331 -18.08 -5.11 -2.10
CA ILE A 331 -18.75 -6.40 -2.03
C ILE A 331 -18.72 -7.09 -3.41
N LEU A 332 -19.01 -6.38 -4.51
CA LEU A 332 -18.91 -6.93 -5.87
C LEU A 332 -17.50 -7.39 -6.22
N GLU A 333 -16.45 -6.68 -5.79
CA GLU A 333 -15.08 -7.14 -5.99
C GLU A 333 -14.74 -8.35 -5.13
N LYS A 334 -15.10 -8.36 -3.85
CA LYS A 334 -14.91 -9.54 -2.99
C LYS A 334 -15.63 -10.76 -3.56
N ILE A 335 -16.86 -10.59 -4.06
CA ILE A 335 -17.61 -11.63 -4.76
C ILE A 335 -16.82 -12.10 -5.98
N GLN A 336 -16.35 -11.18 -6.83
CA GLN A 336 -15.52 -11.51 -7.99
C GLN A 336 -14.24 -12.28 -7.61
N GLU A 337 -13.57 -11.91 -6.52
CA GLU A 337 -12.36 -12.57 -6.02
C GLU A 337 -12.65 -13.94 -5.41
N ASN A 338 -13.71 -14.04 -4.62
CA ASN A 338 -14.17 -15.29 -4.05
C ASN A 338 -14.67 -16.27 -5.11
N ILE A 339 -15.06 -15.79 -6.31
CA ILE A 339 -15.46 -16.63 -7.44
C ILE A 339 -14.28 -16.90 -8.41
N LYS A 340 -13.03 -16.47 -8.13
CA LYS A 340 -11.84 -16.89 -8.91
C LYS A 340 -11.50 -18.39 -8.69
N TRP A 341 -12.31 -19.30 -9.23
CA TRP A 341 -12.12 -20.75 -9.14
C TRP A 341 -11.57 -21.33 -10.45
N GLY A 342 -10.45 -22.05 -10.36
CA GLY A 342 -10.04 -23.08 -11.32
C GLY A 342 -9.52 -22.65 -12.70
N ARG A 343 -9.92 -21.49 -13.25
CA ARG A 343 -9.38 -20.94 -14.51
C ARG A 343 -9.08 -19.46 -14.32
N ARG A 344 -7.80 -19.08 -14.48
CA ARG A 344 -7.27 -17.75 -14.12
C ARG A 344 -7.85 -16.59 -14.94
N ASP A 345 -8.62 -16.85 -16.00
CA ASP A 345 -8.99 -15.83 -16.99
C ASP A 345 -10.50 -15.58 -17.16
N ILE A 346 -11.38 -16.28 -16.43
CA ILE A 346 -12.83 -16.09 -16.56
C ILE A 346 -13.32 -15.06 -15.53
N LYS A 347 -13.88 -13.94 -16.02
CA LYS A 347 -14.63 -13.00 -15.17
C LYS A 347 -16.01 -13.60 -14.89
N TRP A 348 -16.30 -13.85 -13.62
CA TRP A 348 -17.55 -14.45 -13.18
C TRP A 348 -18.62 -13.41 -12.83
N VAL A 349 -18.21 -12.23 -12.39
CA VAL A 349 -19.06 -11.05 -12.22
C VAL A 349 -18.97 -10.19 -13.48
N ARG A 350 -20.09 -10.00 -14.17
CA ARG A 350 -20.17 -9.26 -15.44
C ARG A 350 -21.31 -8.26 -15.44
N GLU A 351 -21.19 -7.19 -16.23
CA GLU A 351 -22.31 -6.28 -16.43
C GLU A 351 -23.38 -6.97 -17.28
N LEU A 352 -24.64 -6.67 -17.03
CA LEU A 352 -25.74 -7.24 -17.80
C LEU A 352 -25.71 -6.83 -19.27
N HIS A 353 -25.08 -5.71 -19.61
CA HIS A 353 -24.85 -5.37 -21.02
C HIS A 353 -23.95 -6.40 -21.72
N ASP A 354 -23.00 -6.99 -21.00
CA ASP A 354 -22.17 -8.09 -21.52
C ASP A 354 -23.02 -9.34 -21.78
N PHE A 355 -24.10 -9.55 -21.01
CA PHE A 355 -25.06 -10.63 -21.27
C PHE A 355 -25.79 -10.41 -22.59
N ASN A 356 -26.34 -9.22 -22.83
CA ASN A 356 -27.04 -8.91 -24.08
C ASN A 356 -26.12 -9.04 -25.29
N GLN A 357 -24.90 -8.48 -25.24
CA GLN A 357 -23.94 -8.64 -26.35
C GLN A 357 -23.58 -10.11 -26.60
N PHE A 358 -23.47 -10.91 -25.54
CA PHE A 358 -23.19 -12.34 -25.65
C PHE A 358 -24.38 -13.10 -26.25
N VAL A 359 -25.59 -12.69 -25.92
CA VAL A 359 -26.84 -13.23 -26.46
C VAL A 359 -27.02 -12.85 -27.93
N ASP A 360 -26.71 -11.60 -28.31
CA ASP A 360 -26.80 -11.11 -29.69
C ASP A 360 -25.76 -11.79 -30.60
N GLN A 361 -24.50 -11.93 -30.14
CA GLN A 361 -23.46 -12.67 -30.88
C GLN A 361 -23.84 -14.11 -31.16
N TYR A 362 -24.66 -14.71 -30.30
CA TYR A 362 -25.14 -16.07 -30.45
C TYR A 362 -26.22 -16.19 -31.54
N GLU A 363 -27.11 -15.20 -31.70
CA GLU A 363 -28.14 -15.21 -32.75
C GLU A 363 -27.54 -15.24 -34.16
N ASP A 364 -26.48 -14.48 -34.38
CA ASP A 364 -25.77 -14.43 -35.67
C ASP A 364 -25.08 -15.77 -36.02
N GLU A 365 -24.65 -16.55 -35.02
CA GLU A 365 -24.04 -17.87 -35.23
C GLU A 365 -25.07 -18.99 -35.48
N ASP A 366 -26.30 -18.86 -34.96
CA ASP A 366 -27.37 -19.88 -35.08
C ASP A 366 -27.89 -20.01 -36.55
N GLU A 367 -27.77 -18.95 -37.36
CA GLU A 367 -28.11 -18.99 -38.79
C GLU A 367 -27.18 -19.89 -39.63
N HIS A 368 -25.95 -20.15 -39.16
CA HIS A 368 -24.93 -20.85 -39.96
C HIS A 368 -24.98 -22.38 -39.90
N TYR A 369 -25.70 -22.99 -38.96
CA TYR A 369 -25.75 -24.44 -38.79
C TYR A 369 -27.07 -25.04 -39.31
N ARG A 370 -26.98 -26.02 -40.22
CA ARG A 370 -28.16 -26.71 -40.79
C ARG A 370 -28.62 -27.95 -40.01
N ASP A 371 -27.83 -28.42 -39.04
CA ASP A 371 -28.11 -29.63 -38.27
C ASP A 371 -28.59 -29.30 -36.86
N ASP A 372 -29.83 -29.68 -36.55
CA ASP A 372 -30.50 -29.42 -35.27
C ASP A 372 -29.80 -30.07 -34.07
N LYS A 373 -29.08 -31.18 -34.26
CA LYS A 373 -28.28 -31.80 -33.19
C LYS A 373 -27.03 -30.99 -32.86
N ILE A 374 -26.38 -30.44 -33.88
CA ILE A 374 -25.20 -29.58 -33.70
C ILE A 374 -25.63 -28.27 -33.04
N LYS A 375 -26.76 -27.68 -33.47
CA LYS A 375 -27.38 -26.53 -32.81
C LYS A 375 -27.64 -26.77 -31.34
N LYS A 376 -28.27 -27.91 -31.00
CA LYS A 376 -28.56 -28.27 -29.60
C LYS A 376 -27.29 -28.45 -28.75
N SER A 377 -26.24 -29.05 -29.31
CA SER A 377 -24.94 -29.22 -28.65
C SER A 377 -24.24 -27.88 -28.39
N ILE A 378 -24.23 -27.00 -29.39
CA ILE A 378 -23.61 -25.67 -29.31
C ILE A 378 -24.38 -24.80 -28.31
N LYS A 379 -25.73 -24.80 -28.33
CA LYS A 379 -26.58 -24.15 -27.32
C LYS A 379 -26.19 -24.55 -25.90
N ILE A 380 -26.07 -25.85 -25.64
CA ILE A 380 -25.71 -26.36 -24.31
C ILE A 380 -24.30 -25.91 -23.92
N GLU A 381 -23.32 -25.96 -24.83
CA GLU A 381 -21.96 -25.52 -24.53
C GLU A 381 -21.87 -24.01 -24.27
N TYR A 382 -22.60 -23.19 -25.04
CA TYR A 382 -22.66 -21.73 -24.87
C TYR A 382 -23.38 -21.32 -23.58
N PHE A 383 -24.49 -21.96 -23.25
CA PHE A 383 -25.18 -21.74 -21.97
C PHE A 383 -24.30 -22.17 -20.79
N ASN A 384 -23.52 -23.24 -20.94
CA ASN A 384 -22.52 -23.62 -19.96
C ASN A 384 -21.32 -22.65 -19.89
N ARG A 385 -21.23 -21.62 -20.75
CA ARG A 385 -20.26 -20.52 -20.64
C ARG A 385 -20.85 -19.26 -20.01
N LEU A 386 -22.17 -19.20 -19.85
CA LEU A 386 -22.90 -18.11 -19.16
C LEU A 386 -22.89 -18.25 -17.64
N TYR A 387 -22.17 -19.21 -17.07
CA TYR A 387 -22.07 -19.34 -15.62
C TYR A 387 -21.42 -18.11 -14.99
N GLY A 388 -22.09 -17.54 -14.00
CA GLY A 388 -21.61 -16.35 -13.31
C GLY A 388 -22.72 -15.53 -12.65
N ILE A 389 -22.29 -14.41 -12.11
CA ILE A 389 -23.14 -13.36 -11.54
C ILE A 389 -23.15 -12.21 -12.53
N PHE A 390 -24.30 -11.93 -13.10
CA PHE A 390 -24.52 -10.72 -13.87
C PHE A 390 -25.06 -9.67 -12.92
N TYR A 391 -24.63 -8.43 -13.10
CA TYR A 391 -25.19 -7.31 -12.38
C TYR A 391 -25.64 -6.20 -13.32
N LYS A 392 -26.75 -5.55 -12.97
CA LYS A 392 -27.18 -4.29 -13.56
C LYS A 392 -27.38 -3.30 -12.43
N ILE A 393 -27.15 -2.03 -12.72
CA ILE A 393 -27.52 -0.95 -11.83
C ILE A 393 -28.81 -0.36 -12.38
N ASP A 394 -29.88 -0.34 -11.59
CA ASP A 394 -31.19 0.18 -12.01
C ASP A 394 -31.18 1.70 -12.20
N GLU A 395 -32.35 2.35 -12.38
CA GLU A 395 -32.44 3.81 -12.52
C GLU A 395 -32.25 4.60 -11.20
N ASN A 396 -32.21 3.93 -10.04
CA ASN A 396 -32.18 4.54 -8.71
C ASN A 396 -30.86 4.39 -7.97
N GLY A 397 -30.07 3.36 -8.24
CA GLY A 397 -28.76 3.14 -7.58
C GLY A 397 -28.51 1.67 -7.35
N ASN A 398 -29.56 0.88 -7.51
CA ASN A 398 -29.64 -0.41 -6.90
C ASN A 398 -28.95 -1.43 -7.77
N VAL A 399 -28.15 -2.26 -7.12
CA VAL A 399 -27.56 -3.43 -7.75
C VAL A 399 -28.66 -4.46 -7.89
N ILE A 400 -28.89 -4.88 -9.12
CA ILE A 400 -29.70 -6.04 -9.49
C ILE A 400 -28.70 -7.12 -9.82
N LEU A 401 -28.78 -8.25 -9.11
CA LEU A 401 -27.94 -9.41 -9.36
C LEU A 401 -28.78 -10.50 -10.03
N LEU A 402 -28.25 -11.05 -11.11
CA LEU A 402 -28.74 -12.26 -11.75
C LEU A 402 -27.64 -13.31 -11.63
N TRP A 403 -27.86 -14.33 -10.83
CA TRP A 403 -26.94 -15.45 -10.74
C TRP A 403 -27.44 -16.59 -11.62
N PHE A 404 -26.62 -16.98 -12.59
CA PHE A 404 -26.87 -18.13 -13.44
C PHE A 404 -25.88 -19.28 -13.16
N GLY A 405 -26.39 -20.47 -12.78
CA GLY A 405 -25.58 -21.64 -12.45
C GLY A 405 -26.32 -22.97 -12.66
N ARG A 406 -25.61 -24.09 -12.90
CA ARG A 406 -26.21 -25.43 -13.05
C ARG A 406 -25.48 -26.48 -12.20
N GLY A 407 -26.22 -27.35 -11.51
CA GLY A 407 -25.71 -28.56 -10.83
C GLY A 407 -25.14 -28.35 -9.41
N ASN A 408 -24.28 -29.28 -8.96
CA ASN A 408 -23.68 -29.35 -7.60
C ASN A 408 -22.90 -28.10 -7.14
N TRP A 409 -22.77 -27.07 -7.98
CA TRP A 409 -22.21 -25.76 -7.63
C TRP A 409 -22.99 -25.08 -6.50
N ILE A 410 -24.23 -25.51 -6.28
CA ILE A 410 -25.06 -24.97 -5.22
C ILE A 410 -24.70 -25.56 -3.83
N ALA A 411 -24.11 -26.76 -3.78
CA ALA A 411 -23.39 -27.18 -2.58
C ALA A 411 -22.21 -26.24 -2.25
N GLU A 412 -21.70 -25.50 -3.25
CA GLU A 412 -20.70 -24.43 -3.07
C GLU A 412 -21.35 -23.05 -2.77
N LEU A 413 -22.67 -22.88 -2.97
CA LEU A 413 -23.47 -21.73 -2.46
C LEU A 413 -23.65 -21.75 -0.94
N GLY A 414 -23.20 -22.79 -0.23
CA GLY A 414 -22.94 -22.71 1.21
C GLY A 414 -21.97 -21.56 1.58
N ARG A 415 -21.34 -20.94 0.57
CA ARG A 415 -20.53 -19.72 0.63
C ARG A 415 -21.11 -18.57 -0.20
N ILE A 416 -22.43 -18.41 -0.35
CA ILE A 416 -22.95 -17.06 -0.64
C ILE A 416 -22.33 -16.18 0.44
N PRO A 417 -21.41 -15.26 0.11
CA PRO A 417 -20.76 -14.47 1.12
C PRO A 417 -21.87 -13.80 1.93
N GLU A 418 -21.82 -13.83 3.26
CA GLU A 418 -22.74 -13.03 4.06
C GLU A 418 -22.72 -11.56 3.57
N ASP A 419 -21.57 -11.12 3.05
CA ASP A 419 -21.34 -9.87 2.32
C ASP A 419 -22.37 -9.59 1.20
N LEU A 420 -22.89 -10.61 0.50
CA LEU A 420 -23.89 -10.44 -0.57
C LEU A 420 -25.23 -9.93 0.00
N MET A 421 -25.50 -10.26 1.27
CA MET A 421 -26.64 -9.76 2.05
C MET A 421 -26.36 -8.39 2.69
N GLU A 422 -25.09 -7.98 2.75
CA GLU A 422 -24.66 -6.64 3.17
C GLU A 422 -24.78 -5.60 2.05
N LEU A 423 -25.06 -6.02 0.81
CA LEU A 423 -25.34 -5.11 -0.31
C LEU A 423 -26.51 -4.21 0.04
N SER A 424 -26.16 -3.01 0.47
CA SER A 424 -27.07 -2.02 1.00
C SER A 424 -28.10 -1.57 -0.04
N HIS A 425 -27.78 -1.72 -1.33
CA HIS A 425 -28.66 -1.41 -2.45
C HIS A 425 -28.99 -2.65 -3.30
N LEU A 426 -28.86 -3.87 -2.77
CA LEU A 426 -29.40 -5.05 -3.46
C LEU A 426 -30.93 -4.96 -3.49
N LYS A 427 -31.47 -4.68 -4.68
CA LYS A 427 -32.93 -4.63 -4.89
C LYS A 427 -33.49 -6.01 -5.19
N TYR A 428 -32.72 -6.81 -5.93
CA TYR A 428 -33.19 -8.07 -6.49
C TYR A 428 -32.04 -9.04 -6.71
N LEU A 429 -32.25 -10.30 -6.33
CA LEU A 429 -31.36 -11.42 -6.61
C LEU A 429 -32.19 -12.55 -7.21
N CYS A 430 -32.02 -12.84 -8.50
CA CYS A 430 -32.56 -14.05 -9.11
C CYS A 430 -31.50 -15.14 -9.13
N LEU A 431 -31.87 -16.31 -8.63
CA LEU A 431 -31.07 -17.52 -8.65
C LEU A 431 -31.80 -18.56 -9.48
N LEU A 432 -31.17 -19.01 -10.57
CA LEU A 432 -31.68 -20.13 -11.37
C LEU A 432 -30.96 -21.41 -10.96
N CYS A 433 -31.71 -22.43 -10.52
CA CYS A 433 -31.13 -23.50 -9.70
C CYS A 433 -31.99 -24.79 -9.71
N ASP A 434 -31.40 -25.96 -9.40
CA ASP A 434 -32.12 -27.24 -9.31
C ASP A 434 -32.66 -27.52 -7.88
N ASP A 435 -33.37 -28.63 -7.64
CA ASP A 435 -33.94 -28.98 -6.32
C ASP A 435 -32.90 -28.92 -5.18
N ARG A 436 -31.75 -29.56 -5.40
CA ARG A 436 -30.60 -29.57 -4.46
C ARG A 436 -30.07 -28.16 -4.24
N GLY A 437 -30.21 -27.37 -5.28
CA GLY A 437 -29.99 -25.96 -5.33
C GLY A 437 -30.68 -25.19 -4.22
N PHE A 438 -32.00 -25.30 -4.25
CA PHE A 438 -32.89 -24.67 -3.31
C PHE A 438 -32.64 -25.15 -1.88
N GLU A 439 -32.44 -26.46 -1.69
CA GLU A 439 -32.23 -27.05 -0.37
C GLU A 439 -30.99 -26.51 0.35
N THR A 440 -29.93 -26.19 -0.39
CA THR A 440 -28.64 -25.76 0.18
C THR A 440 -28.47 -24.24 0.30
N LEU A 441 -29.49 -23.45 -0.09
CA LEU A 441 -29.52 -22.02 0.21
C LEU A 441 -29.36 -21.76 1.73
N PRO A 442 -28.51 -20.82 2.15
CA PRO A 442 -28.33 -20.47 3.56
C PRO A 442 -29.67 -20.14 4.23
N ASN A 443 -29.87 -20.64 5.46
CA ASN A 443 -31.06 -20.33 6.24
C ASN A 443 -31.23 -18.82 6.44
N THR A 444 -30.13 -18.07 6.51
CA THR A 444 -30.10 -16.60 6.57
C THR A 444 -30.75 -15.90 5.38
N ILE A 445 -30.88 -16.58 4.24
CA ILE A 445 -31.63 -16.10 3.06
C ILE A 445 -33.09 -16.58 3.15
N LYS A 446 -33.31 -17.86 3.46
CA LYS A 446 -34.65 -18.46 3.55
C LYS A 446 -35.52 -17.84 4.64
N SER A 447 -34.94 -17.42 5.75
CA SER A 447 -35.63 -16.86 6.91
C SER A 447 -35.37 -15.37 7.11
N ASN A 448 -34.89 -14.65 6.08
CA ASN A 448 -34.59 -13.24 6.22
C ASN A 448 -35.86 -12.38 6.16
N ASP A 449 -36.10 -11.58 7.19
CA ASP A 449 -37.23 -10.64 7.17
C ASP A 449 -37.08 -9.58 6.07
N MET A 450 -35.85 -9.28 5.63
CA MET A 450 -35.58 -8.30 4.57
C MET A 450 -35.92 -8.81 3.17
N PHE A 451 -36.08 -10.12 2.94
CA PHE A 451 -36.29 -10.66 1.61
C PHE A 451 -37.58 -11.50 1.53
N GLU A 452 -38.26 -11.40 0.39
CA GLU A 452 -39.32 -12.29 -0.04
C GLU A 452 -38.70 -13.29 -1.03
N VAL A 453 -38.70 -14.56 -0.67
CA VAL A 453 -38.23 -15.64 -1.53
C VAL A 453 -39.44 -16.23 -2.24
N LYS A 454 -39.51 -16.05 -3.55
CA LYS A 454 -40.50 -16.67 -4.43
C LYS A 454 -39.86 -17.84 -5.15
N THR A 455 -40.53 -18.97 -5.12
CA THR A 455 -40.13 -20.17 -5.85
C THR A 455 -41.17 -20.45 -6.91
N ASN A 456 -40.79 -20.39 -8.17
CA ASN A 456 -41.66 -20.79 -9.26
C ASN A 456 -41.14 -22.14 -9.79
N PRO A 457 -41.89 -23.25 -9.62
CA PRO A 457 -41.56 -24.49 -10.29
C PRO A 457 -41.62 -24.28 -11.81
N MET A 458 -40.62 -24.77 -12.53
CA MET A 458 -40.56 -24.60 -13.98
C MET A 458 -41.19 -25.79 -14.69
N GLU A 459 -42.16 -25.56 -15.57
CA GLU A 459 -42.77 -26.60 -16.40
C GLU A 459 -41.88 -26.86 -17.64
N GLY A 460 -41.08 -27.94 -17.63
CA GLY A 460 -40.17 -28.28 -18.73
C GLY A 460 -39.79 -29.77 -18.80
N ASP A 461 -39.46 -30.23 -20.01
CA ASP A 461 -39.20 -31.64 -20.36
C ASP A 461 -37.91 -32.18 -19.69
N GLU A 462 -38.10 -33.05 -18.69
CA GLU A 462 -37.18 -33.96 -17.94
C GLU A 462 -35.68 -33.61 -17.75
N SER A 463 -35.23 -32.36 -18.00
CA SER A 463 -33.80 -32.04 -18.04
C SER A 463 -33.34 -30.79 -17.26
N LYS A 464 -33.49 -30.90 -15.92
CA LYS A 464 -32.53 -30.48 -14.88
C LYS A 464 -32.45 -28.99 -14.45
N ILE A 465 -33.50 -28.19 -14.59
CA ILE A 465 -33.68 -26.96 -13.80
C ILE A 465 -35.11 -26.99 -13.30
N ASP A 466 -35.28 -27.11 -11.99
CA ASP A 466 -36.58 -27.44 -11.40
C ASP A 466 -37.26 -26.19 -10.80
N TYR A 467 -36.47 -25.18 -10.40
CA TYR A 467 -36.97 -23.98 -9.76
C TYR A 467 -36.31 -22.69 -10.25
N GLU A 468 -37.15 -21.69 -10.47
CA GLU A 468 -36.75 -20.28 -10.43
C GLU A 468 -36.84 -19.80 -8.98
N ILE A 469 -35.75 -19.33 -8.41
CA ILE A 469 -35.77 -18.72 -7.08
C ILE A 469 -35.54 -17.23 -7.25
N THR A 470 -36.60 -16.48 -7.01
CA THR A 470 -36.56 -15.02 -7.02
C THR A 470 -36.50 -14.52 -5.59
N ILE A 471 -35.39 -13.87 -5.21
CA ILE A 471 -35.19 -13.25 -3.89
C ILE A 471 -35.34 -11.74 -4.06
N ILE A 472 -36.43 -11.19 -3.51
CA ILE A 472 -36.80 -9.79 -3.63
C ILE A 472 -36.63 -9.10 -2.29
N ARG A 473 -35.96 -7.95 -2.21
CA ARG A 473 -35.91 -7.22 -0.95
C ARG A 473 -37.26 -6.57 -0.65
N LYS A 474 -37.86 -6.89 0.51
CA LYS A 474 -39.13 -6.34 0.96
C LYS A 474 -39.03 -4.81 1.11
N GLY A 475 -40.03 -4.08 0.65
CA GLY A 475 -40.10 -2.61 0.74
C GLY A 475 -39.49 -1.84 -0.44
N ILE A 476 -38.96 -2.52 -1.47
CA ILE A 476 -38.41 -1.88 -2.69
C ILE A 476 -39.27 -2.21 -3.94
N LEU A 477 -40.49 -2.71 -3.73
CA LEU A 477 -41.38 -3.22 -4.80
C LEU A 477 -42.10 -2.13 -5.62
N ASP A 478 -42.07 -0.87 -5.20
CA ASP A 478 -42.62 0.23 -6.01
C ASP A 478 -41.69 0.50 -7.20
N GLY A 479 -42.05 -0.05 -8.36
CA GLY A 479 -41.29 0.06 -9.61
C GLY A 479 -40.55 -1.22 -10.01
N TYR A 480 -41.26 -2.36 -9.99
CA TYR A 480 -40.83 -3.60 -10.64
C TYR A 480 -40.49 -3.30 -12.11
N ASP A 481 -39.23 -3.54 -12.50
CA ASP A 481 -38.72 -3.26 -13.85
C ASP A 481 -39.04 -4.47 -14.73
N ASN A 482 -40.06 -4.35 -15.59
CA ASN A 482 -40.43 -5.37 -16.59
C ASN A 482 -39.25 -5.80 -17.48
N THR A 483 -38.15 -5.04 -17.50
CA THR A 483 -36.92 -5.45 -18.19
C THR A 483 -36.35 -6.73 -17.60
N MET A 484 -36.46 -6.98 -16.28
CA MET A 484 -36.01 -8.25 -15.70
C MET A 484 -36.94 -9.40 -16.06
N ASP A 485 -38.25 -9.22 -16.05
CA ASP A 485 -39.19 -10.24 -16.55
C ASP A 485 -38.88 -10.57 -18.01
N PHE A 486 -38.62 -9.57 -18.85
CA PHE A 486 -38.19 -9.77 -20.23
C PHE A 486 -36.86 -10.54 -20.32
N LEU A 487 -35.87 -10.23 -19.47
CA LEU A 487 -34.56 -10.89 -19.49
C LEU A 487 -34.60 -12.32 -18.96
N ILE A 488 -35.40 -12.54 -17.92
CA ILE A 488 -35.73 -13.85 -17.37
C ILE A 488 -36.46 -14.64 -18.45
N GLU A 489 -37.52 -14.08 -19.05
CA GLU A 489 -38.22 -14.68 -20.19
C GLU A 489 -37.32 -14.94 -21.40
N GLU A 490 -36.41 -14.05 -21.78
CA GLU A 490 -35.50 -14.22 -22.92
C GLU A 490 -34.44 -15.27 -22.64
N ALA A 491 -33.86 -15.27 -21.43
CA ALA A 491 -32.97 -16.35 -21.01
C ALA A 491 -33.70 -17.71 -21.07
N PHE A 492 -35.01 -17.75 -20.78
CA PHE A 492 -35.81 -18.98 -20.81
C PHE A 492 -36.32 -19.39 -22.21
N LYS A 493 -36.80 -18.46 -23.04
CA LYS A 493 -37.23 -18.70 -24.43
C LYS A 493 -36.10 -19.28 -25.28
N ARG A 494 -34.85 -19.00 -24.92
CA ARG A 494 -33.65 -19.47 -25.62
C ARG A 494 -33.11 -20.80 -25.09
N TYR A 495 -33.51 -21.17 -23.86
CA TYR A 495 -33.11 -22.40 -23.17
C TYR A 495 -34.06 -23.58 -23.44
N SER A 496 -35.36 -23.29 -23.61
CA SER A 496 -36.37 -24.22 -24.15
C SER A 496 -36.18 -24.46 -25.64
#